data_AF-A0A936DBY5-F1
#
_entry.id   AF-A0A936DBY5-F1
#
_cell.length_a   1.000
_cell.length_b   1.000
_cell.length_c   1.000
_cell.angle_alpha   90.00
_cell.angle_beta   90.00
_cell.angle_gamma   90.00
#
_symmetry.space_group_name_H-M   'P 1'
#
loop_
_entity.id
_entity.type
_entity.pdbx_description
1 polymer ?
#
loop_
_entity_poly.entity_id
_entity_poly.type
_entity_poly.pdbx_seq_one_letter_code
_entity_poly.pdbx_strand_id
1 'polypeptide(L)'
;MKSASPQLGYNHNIPHRGRLYHVQTEDSGVDKAHIFTHVFYDGTIIASRKTEYRDRLGEGEVAPMIIGLMQDSHKAMIRALRNGEFDEKIERVIGAHPVADNREITELPPDTATAQRPERRAPPEPRDVEPQGPPLADGRPGPTVDPGLSHPVFAAAEARAQVAAAAAGHGQSRPSPGPSRIRRRAVGGIGGAGVKAGTPITQRRDIIVGKFASEHQAQLDEEILTLLREDA
;
A
#
# COMPACT_ATOMS: atom_id res chain seq x y z
N MET A 1 -26.10 9.06 3.23
CA MET A 1 -25.02 10.02 2.90
C MET A 1 -23.98 9.26 2.08
N LYS A 2 -23.45 9.81 0.99
CA LYS A 2 -22.44 9.10 0.19
C LYS A 2 -21.17 8.98 1.03
N SER A 3 -20.74 7.76 1.33
CA SER A 3 -19.45 7.48 1.97
C SER A 3 -18.35 8.01 1.07
N ALA A 4 -17.70 9.09 1.47
CA ALA A 4 -16.48 9.54 0.80
C ALA A 4 -15.45 8.42 0.93
N SER A 5 -14.82 8.03 -0.17
CA SER A 5 -13.73 7.04 -0.14
C SER A 5 -12.61 7.55 0.76
N PRO A 6 -11.92 6.67 1.52
CA PRO A 6 -10.79 7.05 2.35
C PRO A 6 -9.76 7.83 1.54
N GLN A 7 -9.23 8.90 2.15
CA GLN A 7 -8.21 9.71 1.51
C GLN A 7 -6.88 8.95 1.41
N LEU A 8 -6.10 9.25 0.37
CA LEU A 8 -4.77 8.66 0.19
C LEU A 8 -3.89 9.00 1.41
N GLY A 9 -3.36 7.99 2.08
CA GLY A 9 -2.53 8.16 3.28
C GLY A 9 -1.17 8.80 3.00
N TYR A 10 -0.54 9.35 4.04
CA TYR A 10 0.81 9.91 3.99
C TYR A 10 1.84 8.92 4.52
N ASN A 11 3.02 8.91 3.91
CA ASN A 11 4.06 7.97 4.23
C ASN A 11 5.45 8.59 4.04
N HIS A 12 6.26 8.59 5.12
CA HIS A 12 7.60 9.17 5.12
C HIS A 12 8.58 8.34 5.95
N ASN A 13 9.81 8.22 5.45
CA ASN A 13 10.94 7.66 6.19
C ASN A 13 11.74 8.78 6.85
N ILE A 14 11.89 8.73 8.18
CA ILE A 14 12.49 9.78 8.99
C ILE A 14 13.72 9.23 9.72
N PRO A 15 14.92 9.75 9.45
CA PRO A 15 16.12 9.40 10.22
C PRO A 15 16.08 10.05 11.62
N HIS A 16 16.34 9.26 12.65
CA HIS A 16 16.41 9.70 14.05
C HIS A 16 17.40 8.82 14.83
N ARG A 17 18.40 9.44 15.46
CA ARG A 17 19.43 8.82 16.30
C ARG A 17 20.07 7.54 15.73
N GLY A 18 20.44 7.56 14.45
CA GLY A 18 21.09 6.45 13.74
C GLY A 18 20.14 5.33 13.30
N ARG A 19 18.82 5.53 13.40
CA ARG A 19 17.78 4.61 12.94
C ARG A 19 16.86 5.29 11.94
N LEU A 20 16.28 4.49 11.04
CA LEU A 20 15.28 4.96 10.07
C LEU A 20 13.89 4.52 10.54
N TYR A 21 13.02 5.48 10.82
CA TYR A 21 11.64 5.24 11.23
C TYR A 21 10.69 5.50 10.08
N HIS A 22 9.54 4.84 10.10
CA HIS A 22 8.50 4.99 9.10
C HIS A 22 7.28 5.64 9.73
N VAL A 23 6.89 6.81 9.24
CA VAL A 23 5.70 7.53 9.70
C VAL A 23 4.60 7.32 8.66
N GLN A 24 3.45 6.81 9.10
CA GLN A 24 2.31 6.55 8.22
C GLN A 24 1.05 7.18 8.81
N THR A 25 0.32 7.94 7.99
CA THR A 25 -0.98 8.52 8.36
C THR A 25 -2.08 8.00 7.46
N GLU A 26 -3.16 7.51 8.04
CA GLU A 26 -4.33 6.99 7.33
C GLU A 26 -5.63 7.56 7.90
N ASP A 27 -6.59 7.85 7.02
CA ASP A 27 -7.97 8.18 7.37
C ASP A 27 -8.84 6.93 7.30
N SER A 28 -9.68 6.74 8.33
CA SER A 28 -10.61 5.60 8.39
C SER A 28 -11.97 5.87 7.73
N GLY A 29 -12.10 6.99 7.02
CA GLY A 29 -13.31 7.43 6.35
C GLY A 29 -14.32 8.08 7.28
N VAL A 30 -15.26 8.80 6.66
CA VAL A 30 -16.29 9.60 7.34
C VAL A 30 -17.19 8.82 8.29
N ASP A 31 -17.37 7.52 8.06
CA ASP A 31 -18.21 6.67 8.91
C ASP A 31 -17.60 6.47 10.30
N LYS A 32 -16.27 6.36 10.37
CA LYS A 32 -15.51 6.19 11.62
C LYS A 32 -14.95 7.51 12.16
N ALA A 33 -14.74 8.49 11.27
CA ALA A 33 -14.32 9.87 11.56
C ALA A 33 -13.06 10.00 12.43
N HIS A 34 -12.05 9.16 12.17
CA HIS A 34 -10.75 9.26 12.82
C HIS A 34 -9.58 9.05 11.85
N ILE A 35 -8.49 9.76 12.14
CA ILE A 35 -7.19 9.67 11.49
C ILE A 35 -6.23 9.00 12.46
N PHE A 36 -5.46 8.04 11.96
CA PHE A 36 -4.37 7.41 12.69
C PHE A 36 -3.03 7.79 12.09
N THR A 37 -2.09 8.20 12.93
CA THR A 37 -0.69 8.36 12.57
C THR A 37 0.15 7.43 13.41
N HIS A 38 0.97 6.60 12.77
CA HIS A 38 1.84 5.63 13.43
C HIS A 38 3.30 5.91 13.10
N VAL A 39 4.18 5.67 14.07
CA VAL A 39 5.63 5.58 13.87
C VAL A 39 6.01 4.12 14.01
N PHE A 40 6.65 3.58 12.98
CA PHE A 40 7.15 2.22 12.97
C PHE A 40 8.68 2.19 12.93
N TYR A 41 9.22 1.12 13.48
CA TYR A 41 10.59 0.68 13.28
C TYR A 41 10.59 -0.83 13.10
N ASP A 42 11.09 -1.30 11.95
CA ASP A 42 11.17 -2.74 11.61
C ASP A 42 9.87 -3.52 11.89
N GLY A 43 8.74 -2.96 11.44
CA GLY A 43 7.41 -3.56 11.65
C GLY A 43 6.81 -3.40 13.06
N THR A 44 7.55 -2.85 14.01
CA THR A 44 7.07 -2.59 15.38
C THR A 44 6.52 -1.18 15.50
N ILE A 45 5.32 -1.03 16.06
CA ILE A 45 4.72 0.27 16.35
C ILE A 45 5.38 0.88 17.59
N ILE A 46 6.03 2.01 17.39
CA ILE A 46 6.67 2.78 18.46
C ILE A 46 5.68 3.78 19.04
N ALA A 47 4.99 4.55 18.21
CA ALA A 47 4.03 5.54 18.65
C ALA A 47 2.79 5.50 17.76
N SER A 48 1.66 5.90 18.34
CA SER A 48 0.39 6.00 17.62
C SER A 48 -0.33 7.24 18.13
N ARG A 49 -0.91 8.00 17.20
CA ARG A 49 -1.76 9.13 17.48
C ARG A 49 -3.09 8.94 16.78
N LYS A 50 -4.17 9.10 17.54
CA LYS A 50 -5.53 9.10 17.02
C LYS A 50 -6.06 10.53 17.07
N THR A 51 -6.60 11.00 15.95
CA THR A 51 -7.25 12.30 15.85
C THR A 51 -8.68 12.07 15.36
N GLU A 52 -9.66 12.37 16.23
CA GLU A 52 -11.07 12.28 15.87
C GLU A 52 -11.53 13.61 15.26
N TYR A 53 -12.39 13.54 14.24
CA TYR A 53 -12.89 14.73 13.53
C TYR A 53 -14.41 14.74 13.35
N ARG A 54 -15.12 13.89 14.11
CA ARG A 54 -16.58 13.72 14.01
C ARG A 54 -17.34 15.04 14.21
N ASP A 55 -16.85 15.88 15.10
CA ASP A 55 -17.48 17.17 15.43
C ASP A 55 -17.32 18.21 14.30
N ARG A 56 -16.36 18.01 13.40
CA ARG A 56 -16.04 18.95 12.30
C ARG A 56 -16.74 18.61 10.98
N LEU A 57 -17.46 17.49 10.92
CA LEU A 57 -18.16 17.01 9.72
C LEU A 57 -19.28 17.96 9.23
N GLY A 58 -19.68 18.96 10.02
CA GLY A 58 -20.66 19.98 9.65
C GLY A 58 -20.07 21.29 9.10
N GLU A 59 -18.75 21.46 9.15
CA GLU A 59 -18.06 22.71 8.83
C GLU A 59 -17.52 22.70 7.40
N GLY A 60 -18.38 23.00 6.42
CA GLY A 60 -17.96 23.23 5.03
C GLY A 60 -17.55 21.98 4.25
N GLU A 61 -16.51 22.09 3.41
CA GLU A 61 -16.06 20.98 2.57
C GLU A 61 -15.23 19.96 3.37
N VAL A 62 -15.81 18.78 3.59
CA VAL A 62 -15.23 17.69 4.39
C VAL A 62 -13.89 17.20 3.84
N ALA A 63 -13.74 17.09 2.52
CA ALA A 63 -12.53 16.52 1.90
C ALA A 63 -11.26 17.33 2.19
N PRO A 64 -11.17 18.64 1.87
CA PRO A 64 -9.97 19.44 2.18
C PRO A 64 -9.70 19.56 3.68
N MET A 65 -10.76 19.55 4.51
CA MET A 65 -10.61 19.54 5.97
C MET A 65 -9.89 18.26 6.46
N ILE A 66 -10.28 17.08 5.99
CA ILE A 66 -9.61 15.82 6.37
C ILE A 66 -8.15 15.84 5.91
N ILE A 67 -7.87 16.37 4.72
CA ILE A 67 -6.50 16.49 4.19
C ILE A 67 -5.65 17.34 5.12
N GLY A 68 -6.11 18.54 5.48
CA GLY A 68 -5.40 19.40 6.42
C GLY A 68 -5.13 18.71 7.77
N LEU A 69 -6.14 18.02 8.32
CA LEU A 69 -5.98 17.26 9.57
C LEU A 69 -4.97 16.11 9.47
N MET A 70 -4.97 15.38 8.34
CA MET A 70 -4.00 14.31 8.10
C MET A 70 -2.59 14.88 7.99
N GLN A 71 -2.41 15.99 7.27
CA GLN A 71 -1.14 16.70 7.13
C GLN A 71 -0.61 17.17 8.48
N ASP A 72 -1.47 17.82 9.28
CA ASP A 72 -1.09 18.34 10.60
C ASP A 72 -0.72 17.23 11.58
N SER A 73 -1.52 16.15 11.61
CA SER A 73 -1.24 14.97 12.43
C SER A 73 0.09 14.33 12.04
N HIS A 74 0.36 14.21 10.73
CA HIS A 74 1.60 13.64 10.20
C HIS A 74 2.83 14.50 10.57
N LYS A 75 2.80 15.80 10.29
CA LYS A 75 3.88 16.73 10.62
C LYS A 75 4.16 16.77 12.13
N ALA A 76 3.10 16.81 12.94
CA ALA A 76 3.26 16.81 14.38
C ALA A 76 3.93 15.54 14.90
N MET A 77 3.63 14.37 14.30
CA MET A 77 4.30 13.12 14.66
C MET A 77 5.79 13.13 14.28
N ILE A 78 6.14 13.65 13.10
CA ILE A 78 7.54 13.78 12.67
C ILE A 78 8.31 14.70 13.62
N ARG A 79 7.74 15.85 13.99
CA ARG A 79 8.38 16.77 14.95
C ARG A 79 8.57 16.12 16.32
N ALA A 80 7.56 15.45 16.85
CA ALA A 80 7.66 14.74 18.12
C ALA A 80 8.76 13.67 18.10
N LEU A 81 8.89 12.93 16.99
CA LEU A 81 9.98 11.98 16.79
C LEU A 81 11.33 12.69 16.81
N ARG A 82 11.51 13.75 16.03
CA ARG A 82 12.79 14.50 15.92
C ARG A 82 13.18 15.19 17.23
N ASN A 83 12.21 15.67 17.99
CA ASN A 83 12.42 16.26 19.31
C ASN A 83 12.77 15.24 20.40
N GLY A 84 12.72 13.94 20.09
CA GLY A 84 13.04 12.88 21.03
C GLY A 84 11.91 12.55 22.02
N GLU A 85 10.68 12.98 21.77
CA GLU A 85 9.54 12.72 22.67
C GLU A 85 9.26 11.22 22.84
N PHE A 86 9.68 10.40 21.88
CA PHE A 86 9.51 8.95 21.91
C PHE A 86 10.77 8.19 22.35
N ASP A 87 11.86 8.87 22.72
CA ASP A 87 13.15 8.22 22.98
C ASP A 87 13.08 7.21 24.11
N GLU A 88 12.45 7.57 25.24
CA GLU A 88 12.27 6.64 26.36
C GLU A 88 11.48 5.39 25.95
N LYS A 89 10.49 5.56 25.07
CA LYS A 89 9.67 4.44 24.59
C LYS A 89 10.45 3.58 23.61
N ILE A 90 11.22 4.21 22.72
CA ILE A 90 12.13 3.53 21.78
C ILE A 90 13.12 2.68 22.56
N GLU A 91 13.72 3.22 23.62
CA GLU A 91 14.70 2.49 24.44
C GLU A 91 14.10 1.29 25.17
N ARG A 92 12.85 1.40 25.63
CA ARG A 92 12.14 0.27 26.25
C ARG A 92 11.77 -0.83 25.26
N VAL A 93 11.43 -0.48 24.01
CA VAL A 93 10.92 -1.43 23.00
C VAL A 93 12.05 -2.03 22.16
N ILE A 94 13.01 -1.22 21.74
CA ILE A 94 14.08 -1.61 20.80
C ILE A 94 15.46 -1.61 21.47
N GLY A 95 15.65 -0.81 22.53
CA GLY A 95 16.93 -0.62 23.20
C GLY A 95 17.62 0.70 22.85
N ALA A 96 18.76 0.94 23.49
CA ALA A 96 19.53 2.18 23.41
C ALA A 96 19.77 2.65 21.97
N HIS A 97 19.78 3.97 21.80
CA HIS A 97 20.02 4.60 20.51
C HIS A 97 21.48 4.41 20.05
N PRO A 98 21.73 4.09 18.76
CA PRO A 98 23.08 4.01 18.21
C PRO A 98 23.86 5.33 18.28
N VAL A 99 23.17 6.46 18.18
CA VAL A 99 23.75 7.80 18.19
C VAL A 99 23.06 8.63 19.29
N ALA A 100 23.84 9.43 20.02
CA ALA A 100 23.32 10.25 21.12
C ALA A 100 22.42 11.39 20.62
N ASP A 101 22.80 12.03 19.50
CA ASP A 101 22.12 13.21 18.95
C ASP A 101 21.74 13.03 17.47
N ASN A 102 20.70 13.74 17.05
CA ASN A 102 20.22 13.71 15.66
C ASN A 102 21.15 14.40 14.66
N ARG A 103 22.08 15.24 15.15
CA ARG A 103 22.97 16.07 14.33
C ARG A 103 24.03 15.27 13.56
N GLU A 104 24.47 14.14 14.13
CA GLU A 104 25.56 13.34 13.57
C GLU A 104 25.15 12.57 12.29
N ILE A 105 23.85 12.48 11.99
CA ILE A 105 23.30 11.68 10.88
C ILE A 105 23.27 12.48 9.57
N THR A 106 23.47 13.80 9.61
CA THR A 106 23.56 14.63 8.39
C THR A 106 24.80 14.27 7.57
N GLU A 107 25.83 13.69 8.21
CA GLU A 107 26.92 12.99 7.55
C GLU A 107 26.53 11.53 7.28
N LEU A 108 25.50 11.33 6.46
CA LEU A 108 25.55 10.15 5.61
C LEU A 108 26.86 10.27 4.83
N PRO A 109 27.78 9.28 4.90
CA PRO A 109 28.93 9.31 4.02
C PRO A 109 28.41 9.55 2.60
N PRO A 110 29.03 10.45 1.80
CA PRO A 110 28.69 10.52 0.40
C PRO A 110 28.74 9.08 -0.10
N ASP A 111 27.66 8.67 -0.76
CA ASP A 111 27.57 7.39 -1.42
C ASP A 111 28.73 7.29 -2.40
N THR A 112 29.88 6.87 -1.88
CA THR A 112 31.08 6.48 -2.58
C THR A 112 30.98 4.99 -2.90
N ALA A 113 29.77 4.41 -2.82
CA ALA A 113 29.38 3.51 -3.89
C ALA A 113 29.30 4.36 -5.15
N THR A 114 30.41 4.36 -5.89
CA THR A 114 30.39 4.56 -7.33
C THR A 114 29.08 4.01 -7.85
N ALA A 115 28.19 4.90 -8.26
CA ALA A 115 26.98 4.57 -8.97
C ALA A 115 27.36 4.00 -10.34
N GLN A 116 27.94 2.81 -10.36
CA GLN A 116 27.66 1.87 -11.42
C GLN A 116 26.22 1.44 -11.19
N ARG A 117 25.30 2.29 -11.64
CA ARG A 117 23.98 1.83 -12.08
C ARG A 117 24.26 0.54 -12.85
N PRO A 118 23.75 -0.63 -12.43
CA PRO A 118 24.01 -1.85 -13.17
C PRO A 118 23.62 -1.55 -14.61
N GLU A 119 24.61 -1.61 -15.51
CA GLU A 119 24.34 -1.39 -16.92
C GLU A 119 23.21 -2.35 -17.26
N ARG A 120 22.11 -1.78 -17.75
CA ARG A 120 21.02 -2.58 -18.26
C ARG A 120 21.65 -3.49 -19.29
N ARG A 121 21.73 -4.79 -18.98
CA ARG A 121 22.25 -5.80 -19.90
C ARG A 121 21.59 -5.54 -21.24
N ALA A 122 22.41 -5.38 -22.29
CA ALA A 122 21.88 -5.18 -23.63
C ALA A 122 20.80 -6.25 -23.89
N PRO A 123 19.64 -5.88 -24.46
CA PRO A 123 18.64 -6.87 -24.82
C PRO A 123 19.35 -7.98 -25.62
N PRO A 124 19.18 -9.26 -25.26
CA PRO A 124 19.73 -10.33 -26.08
C PRO A 124 19.18 -10.15 -27.49
N GLU A 125 20.06 -10.34 -28.50
CA GLU A 125 19.62 -10.33 -29.90
C GLU A 125 18.42 -11.28 -30.05
N PRO A 126 17.39 -10.89 -30.81
CA PRO A 126 16.23 -11.76 -31.03
C PRO A 126 16.73 -13.03 -31.71
N ARG A 127 16.87 -14.09 -30.91
CA ARG A 127 17.06 -15.44 -31.42
C ARG A 127 15.69 -15.92 -31.84
N ASP A 128 15.57 -16.37 -33.07
CA ASP A 128 14.43 -17.15 -33.51
C ASP A 128 14.27 -18.33 -32.55
N VAL A 129 13.22 -18.26 -31.73
CA VAL A 129 12.82 -19.36 -30.86
C VAL A 129 12.33 -20.47 -31.77
N GLU A 130 13.17 -21.49 -31.99
CA GLU A 130 12.68 -22.75 -32.53
C GLU A 130 11.57 -23.26 -31.59
N PRO A 131 10.36 -23.53 -32.10
CA PRO A 131 9.27 -24.04 -31.29
C PRO A 131 9.65 -25.41 -30.74
N GLN A 132 10.03 -25.45 -29.46
CA GLN A 132 10.26 -26.68 -28.71
C GLN A 132 8.91 -27.30 -28.35
N GLY A 133 8.35 -28.03 -29.31
CA GLY A 133 7.17 -28.86 -29.10
C GLY A 133 6.44 -29.15 -30.40
N PRO A 134 5.90 -30.37 -30.60
CA PRO A 134 5.02 -30.65 -31.72
C PRO A 134 3.83 -29.67 -31.66
N PRO A 135 3.38 -29.12 -32.81
CA PRO A 135 2.27 -28.19 -32.84
C PRO A 135 1.05 -28.83 -32.18
N LEU A 136 0.45 -28.12 -31.23
CA LEU A 136 -0.82 -28.53 -30.62
C LEU A 136 -1.89 -28.50 -31.72
N ALA A 137 -2.27 -29.67 -32.18
CA ALA A 137 -3.40 -29.84 -33.08
C ALA A 137 -4.71 -29.58 -32.31
N ASP A 138 -5.63 -28.84 -32.93
CA ASP A 138 -6.96 -28.61 -32.37
C ASP A 138 -7.71 -29.94 -32.19
N GLY A 139 -8.09 -30.25 -30.95
CA GLY A 139 -9.14 -31.24 -30.68
C GLY A 139 -8.80 -32.41 -29.74
N ARG A 140 -7.63 -32.46 -29.10
CA ARG A 140 -7.39 -33.43 -28.01
C ARG A 140 -6.69 -32.78 -26.82
N PRO A 141 -7.31 -32.71 -25.63
CA PRO A 141 -6.60 -32.26 -24.44
C PRO A 141 -5.48 -33.26 -24.15
N GLY A 142 -4.23 -32.82 -24.24
CA GLY A 142 -3.11 -33.57 -23.69
C GLY A 142 -3.33 -33.80 -22.19
N PRO A 143 -2.73 -34.84 -21.58
CA PRO A 143 -2.93 -35.11 -20.17
C PRO A 143 -2.41 -33.91 -19.36
N THR A 144 -3.33 -33.06 -18.90
CA THR A 144 -3.04 -32.08 -17.86
C THR A 144 -2.84 -32.88 -16.59
N VAL A 145 -1.59 -33.21 -16.29
CA VAL A 145 -1.25 -33.65 -14.94
C VAL A 145 -1.36 -32.39 -14.07
N ASP A 146 -2.54 -32.19 -13.52
CA ASP A 146 -2.83 -31.08 -12.60
C ASP A 146 -1.97 -31.29 -11.34
N PRO A 147 -1.00 -30.41 -11.04
CA PRO A 147 -0.11 -30.60 -9.89
C PRO A 147 -0.84 -30.53 -8.54
N GLY A 148 -2.13 -30.18 -8.52
CA GLY A 148 -2.99 -30.28 -7.34
C GLY A 148 -3.47 -31.70 -7.00
N LEU A 149 -3.38 -32.66 -7.93
CA LEU A 149 -3.87 -34.03 -7.73
C LEU A 149 -2.85 -34.98 -7.08
N SER A 150 -1.58 -34.57 -6.97
CA SER A 150 -0.52 -35.36 -6.33
C SER A 150 -0.30 -35.05 -4.85
N HIS A 151 -1.01 -34.05 -4.29
CA HIS A 151 -0.90 -33.71 -2.87
C HIS A 151 -1.63 -34.74 -1.98
N PRO A 152 -1.03 -35.24 -0.89
CA PRO A 152 -1.60 -36.30 -0.05
C PRO A 152 -2.96 -35.94 0.57
N VAL A 153 -3.26 -34.66 0.70
CA VAL A 153 -4.54 -34.14 1.22
C VAL A 153 -5.71 -34.47 0.26
N PHE A 154 -5.47 -34.52 -1.05
CA PHE A 154 -6.48 -34.88 -2.06
C PHE A 154 -6.51 -36.37 -2.41
N ALA A 155 -5.53 -37.14 -1.94
CA ALA A 155 -5.48 -38.59 -2.08
C ALA A 155 -6.29 -39.33 -1.00
N ALA A 156 -6.63 -38.65 0.11
CA ALA A 156 -7.39 -39.23 1.21
C ALA A 156 -8.80 -39.66 0.76
N ALA A 157 -9.20 -40.87 1.14
CA ALA A 157 -10.51 -41.46 0.80
C ALA A 157 -11.68 -40.57 1.28
N GLU A 158 -11.49 -39.88 2.39
CA GLU A 158 -12.47 -38.98 2.99
C GLU A 158 -12.71 -37.72 2.13
N ALA A 159 -11.63 -37.15 1.57
CA ALA A 159 -11.74 -36.02 0.63
C ALA A 159 -12.47 -36.43 -0.66
N ARG A 160 -12.21 -37.65 -1.16
CA ARG A 160 -12.92 -38.20 -2.33
C ARG A 160 -14.40 -38.43 -2.06
N ALA A 161 -14.76 -38.92 -0.87
CA ALA A 161 -16.15 -39.11 -0.46
C ALA A 161 -16.91 -37.78 -0.35
N GLN A 162 -16.27 -36.73 0.16
CA GLN A 162 -16.87 -35.39 0.25
C GLN A 162 -17.11 -34.76 -1.14
N VAL A 163 -16.17 -34.94 -2.09
CA VAL A 163 -16.34 -34.49 -3.48
C VAL A 163 -17.48 -35.26 -4.17
N ALA A 164 -17.57 -36.57 -3.97
CA ALA A 164 -18.66 -37.39 -4.52
C ALA A 164 -20.03 -36.99 -3.94
N ALA A 165 -20.11 -36.71 -2.64
CA ALA A 165 -21.34 -36.25 -1.99
C ALA A 165 -21.77 -34.84 -2.46
N ALA A 166 -20.80 -33.95 -2.72
CA ALA A 166 -21.07 -32.64 -3.31
C ALA A 166 -21.56 -32.73 -4.76
N ALA A 167 -20.99 -33.65 -5.56
CA ALA A 167 -21.42 -33.91 -6.94
C ALA A 167 -22.82 -34.55 -7.02
N ALA A 168 -23.24 -35.32 -6.01
CA ALA A 168 -24.58 -35.88 -5.89
C ALA A 168 -25.63 -34.89 -5.34
N GLY A 169 -25.24 -33.62 -5.08
CA GLY A 169 -26.17 -32.58 -4.63
C GLY A 169 -26.68 -32.75 -3.20
N HIS A 170 -26.02 -33.56 -2.37
CA HIS A 170 -26.39 -33.79 -0.96
C HIS A 170 -25.37 -33.19 0.03
N GLY A 171 -24.47 -32.33 -0.46
CA GLY A 171 -23.53 -31.58 0.37
C GLY A 171 -24.20 -30.45 1.14
N GLN A 172 -23.73 -30.18 2.36
CA GLN A 172 -24.18 -29.04 3.16
C GLN A 172 -24.04 -27.74 2.36
N SER A 173 -25.11 -26.94 2.30
CA SER A 173 -25.13 -25.65 1.61
C SER A 173 -24.18 -24.67 2.29
N ARG A 174 -22.95 -24.58 1.78
CA ARG A 174 -22.02 -23.51 2.15
C ARG A 174 -22.43 -22.21 1.47
N PRO A 175 -22.59 -21.10 2.21
CA PRO A 175 -22.71 -19.78 1.59
C PRO A 175 -21.32 -19.33 1.14
N SER A 176 -20.93 -19.70 -0.07
CA SER A 176 -19.76 -19.13 -0.73
C SER A 176 -20.07 -18.94 -2.22
N PRO A 177 -20.16 -17.71 -2.72
CA PRO A 177 -20.15 -17.47 -4.15
C PRO A 177 -18.74 -17.80 -4.65
N GLY A 178 -18.58 -18.97 -5.27
CA GLY A 178 -17.40 -19.25 -6.10
C GLY A 178 -17.31 -18.24 -7.25
N PRO A 179 -16.11 -18.00 -7.80
CA PRO A 179 -15.90 -16.94 -8.77
C PRO A 179 -16.74 -17.17 -10.02
N SER A 180 -17.78 -16.35 -10.19
CA SER A 180 -18.53 -16.29 -11.43
C SER A 180 -17.57 -15.95 -12.57
N ARG A 181 -17.57 -16.78 -13.62
CA ARG A 181 -16.78 -16.59 -14.85
C ARG A 181 -16.75 -15.11 -15.25
N ILE A 182 -15.59 -14.49 -15.06
CA ILE A 182 -15.30 -13.14 -15.53
C ILE A 182 -15.35 -13.21 -17.05
N ARG A 183 -16.43 -12.70 -17.67
CA ARG A 183 -16.37 -12.31 -19.08
C ARG A 183 -15.23 -11.28 -19.16
N ARG A 184 -14.25 -11.52 -20.02
CA ARG A 184 -13.15 -10.58 -20.28
C ARG A 184 -13.76 -9.21 -20.59
N ARG A 185 -13.72 -8.31 -19.61
CA ARG A 185 -13.96 -6.89 -19.79
C ARG A 185 -12.63 -6.29 -20.21
N ALA A 186 -12.65 -5.54 -21.31
CA ALA A 186 -11.49 -4.80 -21.76
C ALA A 186 -10.93 -3.96 -20.60
N VAL A 187 -9.60 -4.00 -20.48
CA VAL A 187 -8.76 -3.30 -19.52
C VAL A 187 -9.26 -1.88 -19.30
N GLY A 188 -9.65 -1.59 -18.06
CA GLY A 188 -10.12 -0.26 -17.65
C GLY A 188 -10.50 -0.23 -16.17
N GLY A 189 -9.53 0.18 -15.34
CA GLY A 189 -9.73 0.96 -14.10
C GLY A 189 -10.67 0.40 -13.02
N ILE A 190 -10.06 0.02 -11.90
CA ILE A 190 -10.65 -0.14 -10.57
C ILE A 190 -11.62 1.00 -10.20
N GLY A 191 -12.85 0.62 -9.82
CA GLY A 191 -13.70 1.31 -8.84
C GLY A 191 -14.06 2.79 -9.09
N GLY A 192 -15.03 3.06 -9.95
CA GLY A 192 -15.67 4.38 -10.03
C GLY A 192 -16.90 4.35 -10.94
N ALA A 193 -17.94 5.13 -10.61
CA ALA A 193 -19.09 5.31 -11.49
C ALA A 193 -18.60 5.88 -12.83
N GLY A 194 -18.67 5.04 -13.88
CA GLY A 194 -18.02 5.28 -15.16
C GLY A 194 -18.29 6.67 -15.72
N VAL A 195 -17.23 7.44 -15.90
CA VAL A 195 -17.23 8.69 -16.65
C VAL A 195 -17.75 8.38 -18.07
N LYS A 196 -18.80 9.08 -18.52
CA LYS A 196 -19.33 8.89 -19.87
C LYS A 196 -18.24 9.24 -20.90
N ALA A 197 -18.14 8.44 -21.96
CA ALA A 197 -17.23 8.73 -23.07
C ALA A 197 -17.53 10.14 -23.61
N GLY A 198 -16.53 11.03 -23.58
CA GLY A 198 -16.66 12.44 -24.00
C GLY A 198 -16.46 13.49 -22.90
N THR A 199 -16.34 13.12 -21.62
CA THR A 199 -15.98 14.10 -20.58
C THR A 199 -14.52 14.55 -20.77
N PRO A 200 -14.27 15.87 -20.92
CA PRO A 200 -12.92 16.41 -21.05
C PRO A 200 -12.09 16.02 -19.83
N ILE A 201 -10.82 15.70 -20.07
CA ILE A 201 -9.87 15.16 -19.09
C ILE A 201 -9.79 16.06 -17.83
N THR A 202 -9.88 17.37 -18.02
CA THR A 202 -9.87 18.39 -16.96
C THR A 202 -11.08 18.37 -16.02
N GLN A 203 -12.19 17.73 -16.40
CA GLN A 203 -13.42 17.62 -15.61
C GLN A 203 -13.58 16.24 -14.95
N ARG A 204 -12.62 15.33 -15.14
CA ARG A 204 -12.68 13.99 -14.54
C ARG A 204 -12.30 14.07 -13.07
N ARG A 205 -13.26 13.75 -12.18
CA ARG A 205 -13.04 13.73 -10.72
C ARG A 205 -11.81 12.91 -10.33
N ASP A 206 -11.57 11.77 -10.96
CA ASP A 206 -10.43 10.90 -10.63
C ASP A 206 -9.07 11.58 -10.91
N ILE A 207 -9.00 12.39 -11.97
CA ILE A 207 -7.78 13.14 -12.34
C ILE A 207 -7.62 14.36 -11.46
N ILE A 208 -8.72 15.04 -11.10
CA ILE A 208 -8.69 16.18 -10.17
C ILE A 208 -8.25 15.71 -8.78
N VAL A 209 -8.82 14.61 -8.28
CA VAL A 209 -8.46 14.03 -6.99
C VAL A 209 -7.02 13.51 -7.01
N GLY A 210 -6.59 12.87 -8.11
CA GLY A 210 -5.20 12.44 -8.27
C GLY A 210 -4.21 13.61 -8.31
N LYS A 211 -4.52 14.67 -9.07
CA LYS A 211 -3.70 15.89 -9.14
C LYS A 211 -3.62 16.58 -7.78
N PHE A 212 -4.76 16.71 -7.10
CA PHE A 212 -4.84 17.29 -5.75
C PHE A 212 -4.03 16.48 -4.74
N ALA A 213 -4.16 15.15 -4.75
CA ALA A 213 -3.38 14.28 -3.87
C ALA A 213 -1.87 14.42 -4.13
N SER A 214 -1.43 14.47 -5.40
CA SER A 214 -0.03 14.63 -5.76
C SER A 214 0.55 16.00 -5.38
N GLU A 215 -0.21 17.09 -5.57
CA GLU A 215 0.23 18.44 -5.17
C GLU A 215 0.35 18.54 -3.64
N HIS A 216 -0.63 18.02 -2.91
CA HIS A 216 -0.60 17.99 -1.45
C HIS A 216 0.52 17.11 -0.89
N GLN A 217 0.85 16.00 -1.57
CA GLN A 217 2.00 15.18 -1.22
C GLN A 217 3.31 15.94 -1.43
N ALA A 218 3.50 16.56 -2.60
CA ALA A 218 4.72 17.29 -2.90
C ALA A 218 4.96 18.46 -1.93
N GLN A 219 3.90 19.18 -1.54
CA GLN A 219 4.02 20.24 -0.54
C GLN A 219 4.42 19.70 0.84
N LEU A 220 3.86 18.56 1.27
CA LEU A 220 4.29 17.93 2.51
C LEU A 220 5.73 17.45 2.45
N ASP A 221 6.15 16.89 1.32
CA ASP A 221 7.51 16.40 1.13
C ASP A 221 8.51 17.55 1.28
N GLU A 222 8.27 18.70 0.65
CA GLU A 222 9.11 19.89 0.79
C GLU A 222 9.13 20.44 2.23
N GLU A 223 7.98 20.48 2.90
CA GLU A 223 7.90 20.90 4.29
C GLU A 223 8.64 19.94 5.23
N ILE A 224 8.52 18.62 5.00
CA ILE A 224 9.23 17.61 5.79
C ILE A 224 10.73 17.70 5.53
N LEU A 225 11.16 17.86 4.28
CA LEU A 225 12.56 18.10 3.93
C LEU A 225 13.10 19.38 4.57
N THR A 226 12.25 20.39 4.78
CA THR A 226 12.61 21.62 5.48
C THR A 226 12.77 21.36 6.97
N LEU A 227 11.84 20.66 7.62
CA LEU A 227 11.96 20.23 9.02
C LEU A 227 13.21 19.37 9.25
N LEU A 228 13.55 18.50 8.29
CA LEU A 228 14.77 17.70 8.36
C LEU A 228 16.05 18.54 8.24
N ARG A 229 15.99 19.72 7.59
CA ARG A 229 17.12 20.65 7.42
C ARG A 229 17.27 21.65 8.57
N GLU A 230 16.18 22.09 9.19
CA GLU A 230 16.20 23.10 10.27
C GLU A 230 16.77 22.57 11.59
N ASP A 231 16.66 21.26 11.84
CA ASP A 231 17.17 20.61 13.06
C ASP A 231 18.65 20.15 12.96
N ALA A 232 19.36 20.49 11.87
CA ALA A 232 20.78 20.18 11.68
C ALA A 232 21.68 21.10 12.55
#